data_AF-A0A2L2Y769-F1
#
_entry.id   AF-A0A2L2Y769-F1
#
_cell.length_a   1.000
_cell.length_b   1.000
_cell.length_c   1.000
_cell.angle_alpha   90.00
_cell.angle_beta   90.00
_cell.angle_gamma   90.00
#
_symmetry.space_group_name_H-M   'P 1'
#
loop_
_entity.id
_entity.type
_entity.pdbx_description
1 polymer ?
#
loop_
_entity_poly.entity_id
_entity_poly.type
_entity_poly.pdbx_seq_one_letter_code
_entity_poly.pdbx_strand_id
1 'polypeptide(L)'
;FNTSAGEQLRCFIPSALYIGQQTQRKNFIGCSKEEEASVYQWLEYCLLNSSHMSNQEILSELNLNLKDSVYLARNNFTIADLLIYLSLHEVYSKLTFQEKEVYSNLSRWFRQVQNETSPSDLYPKIVFTKTKLYT
;
A
#
# COMPACT_ATOMS: atom_id res chain seq x y z
N PHE A 1 1.08 -7.75 20.65
CA PHE A 1 2.37 -7.08 20.91
C PHE A 1 2.24 -6.24 22.16
N ASN A 2 3.20 -6.30 23.09
CA ASN A 2 3.24 -5.39 24.25
C ASN A 2 4.06 -4.17 23.84
N THR A 3 3.49 -2.97 23.97
CA THR A 3 4.22 -1.73 23.67
C THR A 3 5.23 -1.43 24.78
N SER A 4 6.24 -0.61 24.50
CA SER A 4 7.16 -0.05 25.50
C SER A 4 6.45 0.80 26.56
N ALA A 5 5.18 1.19 26.32
CA ALA A 5 4.29 1.86 27.26
C ALA A 5 3.41 0.90 28.09
N GLY A 6 3.53 -0.42 27.89
CA GLY A 6 2.79 -1.44 28.65
C GLY A 6 1.41 -1.81 28.09
N GLU A 7 1.02 -1.29 26.93
CA GLU A 7 -0.28 -1.60 26.31
C GLU A 7 -0.21 -2.91 25.49
N GLN A 8 -1.22 -3.77 25.64
CA GLN A 8 -1.36 -4.98 24.83
C GLN A 8 -2.13 -4.68 23.54
N LEU A 9 -1.42 -4.53 22.42
CA LEU A 9 -2.03 -4.45 21.09
C LEU A 9 -2.31 -5.88 20.58
N ARG A 10 -3.59 -6.29 20.60
CA ARG A 10 -4.02 -7.64 20.18
C ARG A 10 -4.46 -7.73 18.72
N CYS A 11 -4.69 -6.61 18.05
CA CYS A 11 -5.28 -6.56 16.72
C CYS A 11 -4.38 -5.82 15.71
N PHE A 12 -4.45 -6.20 14.43
CA PHE A 12 -3.64 -5.65 13.34
C PHE A 12 -3.81 -4.13 13.17
N ILE A 13 -5.06 -3.65 13.09
CA ILE A 13 -5.35 -2.21 12.85
C ILE A 13 -4.77 -1.33 13.97
N PRO A 14 -5.05 -1.55 15.27
CA PRO A 14 -4.43 -0.77 16.34
C PRO A 14 -2.89 -0.86 16.34
N SER A 15 -2.34 -2.03 16.00
CA SER A 15 -0.88 -2.21 15.90
C SER A 15 -0.27 -1.38 14.77
N ALA A 16 -0.88 -1.41 13.59
CA ALA A 16 -0.48 -0.61 12.45
C ALA A 16 -0.53 0.87 12.81
N LEU A 17 -1.66 1.37 13.30
CA LEU A 17 -1.83 2.77 13.64
C LEU A 17 -0.84 3.24 14.71
N TYR A 18 -0.61 2.42 15.74
CA TYR A 18 0.41 2.71 16.76
C TYR A 18 1.80 2.85 16.13
N ILE A 19 2.21 1.88 15.29
CA ILE A 19 3.49 1.97 14.56
C ILE A 19 3.54 3.25 13.72
N GLY A 20 2.45 3.59 13.04
CA GLY A 20 2.33 4.80 12.24
C GLY A 20 2.55 6.08 13.06
N GLN A 21 1.95 6.15 14.25
CA GLN A 21 2.09 7.26 15.19
C GLN A 21 3.51 7.40 15.75
N GLN A 22 4.24 6.28 15.92
CA GLN A 22 5.63 6.31 16.37
C GLN A 22 6.61 6.75 15.28
N THR A 23 6.18 6.85 14.01
CA THR A 23 7.05 7.35 12.94
C THR A 23 7.23 8.86 13.01
N GLN A 24 8.40 9.36 12.63
CA GLN A 24 8.66 10.80 12.52
C GLN A 24 7.97 11.45 11.30
N ARG A 25 7.24 10.68 10.48
CA ARG A 25 6.55 11.19 9.30
C ARG A 25 5.22 11.82 9.71
N LYS A 26 5.07 13.11 9.44
CA LYS A 26 3.80 13.82 9.65
C LYS A 26 2.70 13.21 8.78
N ASN A 27 1.48 13.20 9.30
CA ASN A 27 0.26 12.78 8.58
C ASN A 27 0.25 11.32 8.09
N PHE A 28 1.11 10.46 8.64
CA PHE A 28 1.23 9.08 8.17
C PHE A 28 -0.01 8.21 8.47
N ILE A 29 -0.87 8.66 9.40
CA ILE A 29 -2.19 8.07 9.69
C ILE A 29 -3.35 8.88 9.07
N GLY A 30 -3.06 9.86 8.20
CA GLY A 30 -4.02 10.82 7.64
C GLY A 30 -3.90 12.22 8.27
N CYS A 31 -4.16 13.29 7.51
CA CYS A 31 -4.17 14.67 8.02
C CYS A 31 -5.57 15.26 8.24
N SER A 32 -6.61 14.64 7.68
CA SER A 32 -8.01 15.03 7.83
C SER A 32 -8.85 13.84 8.27
N LYS A 33 -10.09 14.07 8.68
CA LYS A 33 -11.00 12.99 9.07
C LYS A 33 -11.33 12.06 7.91
N GLU A 34 -11.40 12.60 6.70
CA GLU A 34 -11.60 11.85 5.47
C GLU A 34 -10.38 10.97 5.15
N GLU A 35 -9.17 11.50 5.31
CA GLU A 35 -7.96 10.70 5.10
C GLU A 35 -7.77 9.63 6.17
N GLU A 36 -8.01 9.96 7.45
CA GLU A 36 -8.02 8.98 8.53
C GLU A 36 -9.01 7.85 8.19
N ALA A 37 -10.27 8.18 7.87
CA ALA A 37 -11.27 7.18 7.51
C ALA A 37 -10.83 6.31 6.32
N SER A 38 -10.20 6.92 5.31
CA SER A 38 -9.66 6.18 4.17
C SER A 38 -8.53 5.23 4.59
N VAL A 39 -7.62 5.64 5.48
CA VAL A 39 -6.57 4.77 6.03
C VAL A 39 -7.21 3.57 6.74
N TYR A 40 -8.18 3.80 7.62
CA TYR A 40 -8.88 2.71 8.32
C TYR A 40 -9.53 1.72 7.34
N GLN A 41 -10.25 2.24 6.33
CA GLN A 41 -10.87 1.42 5.30
C GLN A 41 -9.87 0.51 4.59
N TRP A 42 -8.69 1.03 4.23
CA TRP A 42 -7.66 0.22 3.56
C TRP A 42 -7.03 -0.81 4.48
N LEU A 43 -6.86 -0.51 5.78
CA LEU A 43 -6.38 -1.50 6.75
C LEU A 43 -7.39 -2.63 6.98
N GLU A 44 -8.70 -2.31 6.99
CA GLU A 44 -9.78 -3.30 7.03
C GLU A 44 -9.80 -4.14 5.75
N TYR A 45 -9.63 -3.50 4.58
CA TYR A 45 -9.52 -4.18 3.30
C TYR A 45 -8.40 -5.23 3.31
N CYS A 46 -7.20 -4.89 3.82
CA CYS A 46 -6.10 -5.86 3.95
C CYS A 46 -6.48 -7.08 4.79
N LEU A 47 -7.19 -6.86 5.90
CA LEU A 47 -7.58 -7.93 6.81
C LEU A 47 -8.62 -8.86 6.18
N LEU A 48 -9.64 -8.29 5.56
CA LEU A 48 -10.77 -9.06 5.04
C LEU A 48 -10.42 -9.79 3.74
N ASN A 49 -9.66 -9.17 2.85
CA ASN A 49 -9.49 -9.72 1.50
C ASN A 49 -8.32 -10.68 1.35
N SER A 50 -7.44 -10.77 2.34
CA SER A 50 -6.30 -11.70 2.37
C SER A 50 -6.70 -13.18 2.25
N SER A 51 -7.94 -13.55 2.60
CA SER A 51 -8.45 -14.93 2.59
C SER A 51 -9.54 -15.21 1.55
N HIS A 52 -10.12 -14.18 0.94
CA HIS A 52 -11.36 -14.31 0.15
C HIS A 52 -11.23 -13.92 -1.32
N MET A 53 -10.21 -13.14 -1.69
CA MET A 53 -10.03 -12.67 -3.06
C MET A 53 -8.77 -13.27 -3.69
N SER A 54 -8.84 -13.53 -4.99
CA SER A 54 -7.65 -13.85 -5.76
C SER A 54 -6.75 -12.62 -5.93
N ASN A 55 -5.46 -12.87 -6.15
CA ASN A 55 -4.52 -11.80 -6.45
C ASN A 55 -4.96 -10.93 -7.64
N GLN A 56 -5.55 -11.52 -8.68
CA GLN A 56 -5.99 -10.76 -9.86
C GLN A 56 -7.15 -9.81 -9.54
N GLU A 57 -8.09 -10.21 -8.69
CA GLU A 57 -9.20 -9.36 -8.26
C GLU A 57 -8.69 -8.18 -7.44
N ILE A 58 -7.79 -8.43 -6.48
CA ILE A 58 -7.15 -7.39 -5.66
C ILE A 58 -6.40 -6.39 -6.54
N LEU A 59 -5.59 -6.87 -7.49
CA LEU A 59 -4.84 -6.01 -8.40
C LEU A 59 -5.76 -5.16 -9.29
N SER A 60 -6.85 -5.75 -9.78
CA SER A 60 -7.82 -5.05 -10.63
C SER A 60 -8.57 -3.96 -9.85
N GLU A 61 -9.03 -4.29 -8.64
CA GLU A 61 -9.74 -3.35 -7.77
C GLU A 61 -8.85 -2.18 -7.35
N LEU A 62 -7.61 -2.45 -6.92
CA LEU A 62 -6.65 -1.39 -6.57
C LEU A 62 -6.32 -0.51 -7.77
N ASN A 63 -6.14 -1.09 -8.96
CA ASN A 63 -5.88 -0.32 -10.17
C ASN A 63 -7.04 0.61 -10.54
N LEU A 64 -8.29 0.20 -10.29
CA LEU A 64 -9.46 1.06 -10.48
C LEU A 64 -9.54 2.17 -9.43
N ASN A 65 -9.35 1.83 -8.16
CA ASN A 65 -9.38 2.80 -7.05
C ASN A 65 -8.28 3.88 -7.19
N LEU A 66 -7.11 3.51 -7.70
CA LEU A 66 -5.98 4.41 -7.91
C LEU A 66 -6.08 5.22 -9.22
N LYS A 67 -7.17 5.13 -9.97
CA LYS A 67 -7.30 5.85 -11.25
C LYS A 67 -7.14 7.36 -11.08
N ASP A 68 -7.82 7.93 -10.08
CA ASP A 68 -7.93 9.37 -9.85
C ASP A 68 -7.16 9.83 -8.59
N SER A 69 -6.27 9.01 -8.05
CA SER A 69 -5.48 9.31 -6.85
C SER A 69 -4.01 8.97 -6.98
N VAL A 70 -3.15 9.73 -6.28
CA VAL A 70 -1.71 9.44 -6.24
C VAL A 70 -1.42 8.31 -5.26
N TYR A 71 -2.11 8.32 -4.12
CA TYR A 71 -2.02 7.36 -3.01
C TYR A 71 -3.40 6.83 -2.64
N LEU A 72 -3.45 5.84 -1.75
CA LEU A 72 -4.69 5.23 -1.27
C LEU A 72 -5.55 6.24 -0.50
N ALA A 73 -4.93 7.08 0.35
CA ALA A 73 -5.56 8.21 1.01
C ALA A 73 -5.52 9.49 0.13
N ARG A 74 -5.70 9.32 -1.20
CA ARG A 74 -5.67 10.36 -2.23
C ARG A 74 -4.31 11.01 -2.47
N ASN A 75 -3.92 11.95 -1.62
CA ASN A 75 -2.81 12.88 -1.91
C ASN A 75 -1.60 12.69 -1.00
N ASN A 76 -1.79 12.08 0.17
CA ASN A 76 -0.72 11.87 1.14
C ASN A 76 -0.29 10.40 1.16
N PHE A 77 1.02 10.17 1.28
CA PHE A 77 1.57 8.86 1.55
C PHE A 77 1.27 8.48 3.01
N THR A 78 0.56 7.37 3.21
CA THR A 78 0.11 6.92 4.52
C THR A 78 0.57 5.50 4.84
N ILE A 79 0.29 5.05 6.06
CA ILE A 79 0.56 3.68 6.49
C ILE A 79 -0.22 2.65 5.67
N ALA A 80 -1.39 3.00 5.15
CA ALA A 80 -2.13 2.15 4.24
C ALA A 80 -1.29 1.85 2.98
N ASP A 81 -0.65 2.88 2.41
CA ASP A 81 0.18 2.70 1.21
C ASP A 81 1.36 1.77 1.46
N LEU A 82 2.05 1.98 2.59
CA LEU A 82 3.16 1.13 2.99
C LEU A 82 2.72 -0.33 3.19
N LEU A 83 1.64 -0.57 3.93
CA LEU A 83 1.22 -1.93 4.27
C LEU A 83 0.69 -2.69 3.05
N ILE A 84 -0.10 -2.04 2.18
CA ILE A 84 -0.55 -2.66 0.92
C ILE A 84 0.64 -2.96 0.01
N TYR A 85 1.60 -2.04 -0.08
CA TYR A 85 2.81 -2.24 -0.89
C TYR A 85 3.58 -3.47 -0.41
N LEU A 86 3.82 -3.58 0.90
CA LEU A 86 4.53 -4.70 1.49
C LEU A 86 3.78 -6.02 1.29
N SER A 87 2.44 -6.03 1.47
CA SER A 87 1.65 -7.25 1.31
C SER A 87 1.61 -7.75 -0.13
N LEU A 88 1.60 -6.84 -1.11
CA LEU A 88 1.48 -7.19 -2.53
C LEU A 88 2.82 -7.32 -3.25
N HIS A 89 3.92 -6.93 -2.60
CA HIS A 89 5.23 -6.87 -3.26
C HIS A 89 5.62 -8.19 -3.93
N GLU A 90 5.47 -9.32 -3.23
CA GLU A 90 5.85 -10.62 -3.76
C GLU A 90 5.08 -10.96 -5.04
N VAL A 91 3.75 -10.81 -5.00
CA VAL A 91 2.86 -11.08 -6.14
C VAL A 91 3.18 -10.14 -7.30
N TYR A 92 3.29 -8.84 -7.00
CA TYR A 92 3.45 -7.81 -8.00
C TYR A 92 4.82 -7.85 -8.69
N SER A 93 5.87 -8.21 -7.95
CA SER A 93 7.24 -8.32 -8.47
C SER A 93 7.38 -9.37 -9.56
N LYS A 94 6.55 -10.43 -9.52
CA LYS A 94 6.53 -11.55 -10.48
C LYS A 94 5.79 -11.21 -11.78
N LEU A 95 5.05 -10.11 -11.84
CA LEU A 95 4.35 -9.70 -13.05
C LEU A 95 5.33 -9.31 -14.16
N THR A 96 5.01 -9.74 -15.37
CA THR A 96 5.67 -9.33 -16.61
C THR A 96 5.45 -7.84 -16.88
N PHE A 97 6.25 -7.27 -17.79
CA PHE A 97 6.03 -5.89 -18.23
C PHE A 97 4.66 -5.71 -18.87
N GLN A 98 4.19 -6.70 -19.63
CA GLN A 98 2.87 -6.66 -20.26
C GLN A 98 1.74 -6.65 -19.23
N GLU A 99 1.80 -7.48 -18.19
CA GLU A 99 0.80 -7.48 -17.12
C GLU A 99 0.82 -6.17 -16.31
N LYS A 100 2.01 -5.61 -16.07
CA LYS A 100 2.16 -4.30 -15.42
C LYS A 100 1.51 -3.17 -16.24
N GLU A 101 1.51 -3.27 -17.56
CA GLU A 101 0.82 -2.30 -18.44
C GLU A 101 -0.71 -2.38 -18.31
N VAL A 102 -1.27 -3.57 -18.07
CA VAL A 102 -2.71 -3.74 -17.78
C VAL A 102 -3.08 -2.98 -16.50
N TYR A 103 -2.25 -3.08 -15.47
CA TYR A 103 -2.44 -2.40 -14.18
C TYR A 103 -1.70 -1.04 -14.11
N SER A 104 -1.89 -0.17 -15.11
CA SER A 104 -1.12 1.07 -15.27
C SER A 104 -1.17 2.04 -14.06
N ASN A 105 -2.33 2.21 -13.42
CA ASN A 105 -2.46 3.08 -12.24
C ASN A 105 -1.74 2.48 -11.03
N LEU A 106 -1.88 1.16 -10.86
CA LEU A 106 -1.20 0.43 -9.81
C LEU A 106 0.33 0.41 -10.03
N SER A 107 0.79 0.28 -11.28
CA SER A 107 2.20 0.42 -11.66
C SER A 107 2.78 1.78 -11.28
N ARG A 108 2.03 2.85 -11.59
CA ARG A 108 2.40 4.21 -11.20
C ARG A 108 2.51 4.34 -9.68
N TRP A 109 1.51 3.84 -8.96
CA TRP A 109 1.49 3.88 -7.50
C TRP A 109 2.63 3.07 -6.87
N PHE A 110 2.88 1.83 -7.32
CA PHE A 110 3.99 1.01 -6.82
C PHE A 110 5.34 1.72 -7.00
N ARG A 111 5.54 2.33 -8.18
CA ARG A 111 6.76 3.12 -8.44
C ARG A 111 6.88 4.29 -7.46
N GLN A 112 5.77 4.99 -7.19
CA GLN A 112 5.75 6.12 -6.27
C GLN A 112 6.06 5.67 -4.83
N VAL A 113 5.35 4.66 -4.32
CA VAL A 113 5.54 4.13 -2.96
C VAL A 113 6.96 3.62 -2.77
N GLN A 114 7.51 2.89 -3.75
CA GLN A 114 8.89 2.41 -3.69
C GLN A 114 9.92 3.54 -3.56
N ASN A 115 9.65 4.72 -4.11
CA ASN A 115 10.52 5.89 -3.95
C ASN A 115 10.32 6.59 -2.60
N GLU A 116 9.12 6.52 -2.04
CA GLU A 116 8.82 7.04 -0.69
C GLU A 116 9.39 6.15 0.41
N THR A 117 9.48 4.85 0.17
CA THR A 117 10.15 3.91 1.08
C THR A 117 11.65 3.96 0.85
N SER A 118 12.44 4.08 1.93
CA SER A 118 13.87 3.85 1.83
C SER A 118 14.12 2.47 1.20
N PRO A 119 15.16 2.30 0.35
CA PRO A 119 15.55 0.98 -0.14
C PRO A 119 15.74 0.07 1.07
N SER A 120 14.81 -0.86 1.25
CA SER A 120 14.86 -1.83 2.33
C SER A 120 15.50 -3.07 1.76
N ASP A 121 16.52 -3.60 2.44
CA ASP A 121 17.15 -4.87 2.07
C ASP A 121 16.15 -6.04 2.03
N LEU A 122 14.96 -5.85 2.63
CA LEU A 122 13.88 -6.84 2.67
C LEU A 122 13.19 -7.06 1.31
N TYR A 123 13.17 -6.06 0.42
CA TYR A 123 12.43 -6.17 -0.84
C TYR A 123 13.21 -5.58 -2.03
N PRO A 124 13.47 -6.38 -3.08
CA PRO A 124 14.22 -5.93 -4.24
C PRO A 124 13.39 -4.92 -5.06
N LYS A 125 14.08 -3.90 -5.58
CA LYS A 125 13.46 -2.84 -6.38
C LYS A 125 12.77 -3.40 -7.63
N ILE A 126 11.46 -3.17 -7.76
CA ILE A 126 10.69 -3.53 -8.95
C ILE A 126 10.99 -2.54 -10.08
N VAL A 127 11.33 -3.09 -11.24
CA VAL A 127 11.61 -2.34 -12.48
C VAL A 127 10.32 -2.13 -13.27
N PHE A 128 10.19 -0.93 -13.81
CA PHE A 128 9.03 -0.48 -14.58
C PHE A 128 9.48 0.25 -15.85
N THR A 129 8.86 -0.07 -16.99
CA THR A 129 9.08 0.63 -18.27
C THR A 129 8.52 2.05 -18.23
N LYS A 130 9.15 2.98 -18.94
CA LYS A 130 8.65 4.36 -19.10
C LYS A 130 7.80 4.53 -20.38
N THR A 131 7.87 3.57 -21.28
CA THR A 131 7.21 3.52 -22.58
C THR A 131 6.34 2.29 -22.66
N LYS A 132 5.14 2.41 -23.25
CA LYS A 132 4.33 1.24 -23.60
C LYS A 132 5.09 0.40 -24.63
N LEU A 133 5.27 -0.87 -24.34
CA LEU A 133 5.98 -1.81 -25.20
C LEU A 133 5.03 -2.65 -26.05
N TYR A 134 3.78 -2.79 -25.62
CA TYR A 134 2.78 -3.61 -26.28
C TYR A 134 1.57 -2.74 -26.69
N THR A 135 1.14 -2.86 -27.95
CA THR A 135 0.01 -2.14 -28.56
C THR A 135 -0.85 -3.10 -29.34
#